data_AF-A0A959WD09-F1
#
_entry.id   AF-A0A959WD09-F1
#
_cell.length_a   1.000
_cell.length_b   1.000
_cell.length_c   1.000
_cell.angle_alpha   90.00
_cell.angle_beta   90.00
_cell.angle_gamma   90.00
#
_symmetry.space_group_name_H-M   'P 1'
#
loop_
_entity.id
_entity.type
_entity.pdbx_description
1 polymer ?
#
loop_
_entity_poly.entity_id
_entity_poly.type
_entity_poly.pdbx_seq_one_letter_code
_entity_poly.pdbx_strand_id
1 'polypeptide(L)'
;MLSRTRTFAIQGVDAVPVDVEIDIHRGLPSFSLVGLPDAAVRESRERVRAAIVNSGFDFPLTRITASLAPADLRKAGPGFDLAIAAAILRASKQVEGPELEGWWFAGELALDGSVRGLSGVLAMAERAARAEPGEPSGIAAAAANFGEAGLVGGLRIAALRR
;
A
#
# COMPACT_ATOMS: atom_id res chain seq x y z
N MET A 1 1.57 10.49 14.90
CA MET A 1 0.86 11.11 13.75
C MET A 1 0.35 9.93 12.95
N LEU A 2 -0.97 9.77 12.88
CA LEU A 2 -1.61 8.56 12.37
C LEU A 2 -2.11 8.77 10.94
N SER A 3 -1.89 7.78 10.09
CA SER A 3 -2.40 7.72 8.72
C SER A 3 -2.89 6.31 8.43
N ARG A 4 -3.90 6.20 7.57
CA ARG A 4 -4.43 4.93 7.09
C ARG A 4 -4.55 4.95 5.56
N THR A 5 -4.13 3.85 4.95
CA THR A 5 -4.40 3.49 3.55
C THR A 5 -4.90 2.06 3.49
N ARG A 6 -5.31 1.62 2.31
CA ARG A 6 -5.87 0.28 2.13
C ARG A 6 -5.24 -0.45 0.95
N THR A 7 -5.13 -1.77 1.08
CA THR A 7 -4.62 -2.68 0.06
C THR A 7 -5.31 -4.04 0.19
N PHE A 8 -4.86 -5.04 -0.56
CA PHE A 8 -5.37 -6.39 -0.48
C PHE A 8 -4.23 -7.39 -0.23
N ALA A 9 -4.53 -8.44 0.53
CA ALA A 9 -3.75 -9.66 0.52
C ALA A 9 -4.43 -10.69 -0.40
N ILE A 10 -3.65 -11.41 -1.21
CA ILE A 10 -4.18 -12.49 -2.04
C ILE A 10 -4.14 -13.80 -1.27
N GLN A 11 -5.29 -14.46 -1.20
CA GLN A 11 -5.45 -15.81 -0.65
C GLN A 11 -6.08 -16.72 -1.70
N GLY A 12 -5.27 -17.55 -2.34
CA GLY A 12 -5.73 -18.35 -3.47
C GLY A 12 -6.14 -17.43 -4.63
N VAL A 13 -7.44 -17.35 -4.88
CA VAL A 13 -8.04 -16.48 -5.92
C VAL A 13 -8.74 -15.25 -5.33
N ASP A 14 -8.86 -15.17 -4.00
CA ASP A 14 -9.58 -14.10 -3.32
C ASP A 14 -8.65 -12.95 -2.93
N ALA A 15 -9.14 -11.73 -3.08
CA ALA A 15 -8.50 -10.52 -2.54
C ALA A 15 -9.16 -10.15 -1.21
N VAL A 16 -8.40 -10.24 -0.12
CA VAL A 16 -8.88 -9.92 1.23
C VAL A 16 -8.41 -8.51 1.61
N PRO A 17 -9.33 -7.61 2.01
CA PRO A 17 -8.98 -6.25 2.44
C PRO A 17 -7.93 -6.25 3.55
N VAL A 18 -6.96 -5.34 3.41
CA VAL A 18 -5.95 -5.06 4.43
C VAL A 18 -5.88 -3.55 4.68
N ASP A 19 -6.12 -3.16 5.93
CA ASP A 19 -5.85 -1.80 6.39
C ASP A 19 -4.37 -1.67 6.73
N VAL A 20 -3.73 -0.62 6.21
CA VAL A 20 -2.34 -0.26 6.49
C VAL A 20 -2.33 1.03 7.27
N GLU A 21 -1.99 0.93 8.55
CA GLU A 21 -1.91 2.07 9.46
C GLU A 21 -0.45 2.41 9.76
N ILE A 22 -0.12 3.68 9.64
CA ILE A 22 1.19 4.22 9.96
C ILE A 22 1.06 5.22 11.09
N ASP A 23 1.83 4.99 12.15
CA ASP A 23 1.95 5.93 13.25
C ASP A 23 3.39 6.40 13.44
N ILE A 24 3.58 7.71 13.30
CA ILE A 24 4.89 8.37 13.40
C ILE A 24 4.98 9.10 14.75
N HIS A 25 5.97 8.72 15.55
CA HIS A 25 6.25 9.26 16.88
C HIS A 25 7.64 9.89 16.97
N ARG A 26 7.76 10.91 17.81
CA ARG A 26 9.07 11.47 18.18
C ARG A 26 9.91 10.43 18.91
N GLY A 27 11.21 10.42 18.66
CA GLY A 27 12.16 9.50 19.28
C GLY A 27 13.26 9.10 18.32
N LEU A 28 14.15 8.20 18.76
CA LEU A 28 15.20 7.65 17.92
C LEU A 28 14.60 6.92 16.71
N PRO A 29 15.24 6.98 15.53
CA PRO A 29 14.78 6.28 14.34
C PRO A 29 14.59 4.78 14.59
N SER A 30 13.38 4.30 14.38
CA SER A 30 13.08 2.87 14.41
C SER A 30 11.86 2.58 13.56
N PHE A 31 11.81 1.41 12.93
CA PHE A 31 10.67 0.98 12.13
C PHE A 31 10.20 -0.39 12.62
N SER A 32 8.94 -0.49 13.04
CA SER A 32 8.30 -1.75 13.44
C SER A 32 7.16 -2.08 12.48
N LEU A 33 7.05 -3.36 12.14
CA LEU A 33 5.98 -3.89 11.31
C LEU A 33 5.24 -4.98 12.10
N VAL A 34 3.92 -4.82 12.27
CA VAL A 34 3.06 -5.73 13.05
C VAL A 34 1.87 -6.22 12.22
N GLY A 35 1.27 -7.34 12.63
CA GLY A 35 0.17 -8.00 11.90
C GLY A 35 0.59 -9.21 11.07
N LEU A 36 1.42 -10.09 11.65
CA LEU A 36 1.91 -11.33 11.02
C LEU A 36 2.54 -11.17 9.60
N PRO A 37 3.52 -10.27 9.43
CA PRO A 37 4.28 -10.18 8.18
C PRO A 37 5.27 -11.33 8.03
N ASP A 38 5.36 -11.87 6.81
CA ASP A 38 6.43 -12.77 6.38
C ASP A 38 7.78 -12.04 6.21
N ALA A 39 8.81 -12.77 5.76
CA ALA A 39 10.14 -12.19 5.54
C ALA A 39 10.14 -11.11 4.44
N ALA A 40 9.44 -11.33 3.32
CA ALA A 40 9.38 -10.38 2.21
C ALA A 40 8.69 -9.08 2.63
N VAL A 41 7.64 -9.15 3.46
CA VAL A 41 6.98 -7.95 4.00
C VAL A 41 7.88 -7.24 5.01
N ARG A 42 8.69 -7.97 5.80
CA ARG A 42 9.65 -7.33 6.72
C ARG A 42 10.75 -6.57 5.97
N GLU A 43 11.17 -7.07 4.82
CA GLU A 43 12.11 -6.39 3.92
C GLU A 43 11.52 -5.16 3.23
N SER A 44 10.19 -4.96 3.30
CA SER A 44 9.52 -3.78 2.74
C SER A 44 10.07 -2.47 3.31
N ARG A 45 10.58 -2.47 4.54
CA ARG A 45 11.14 -1.26 5.16
C ARG A 45 12.23 -0.63 4.27
N GLU A 46 13.13 -1.44 3.74
CA GLU A 46 14.28 -0.98 2.97
C GLU A 46 13.82 -0.52 1.59
N ARG A 47 12.88 -1.25 0.98
CA ARG A 47 12.27 -0.90 -0.31
C ARG A 47 11.46 0.37 -0.24
N VAL A 48 10.55 0.47 0.72
CA VAL A 48 9.72 1.66 0.96
C VAL A 48 10.60 2.88 1.25
N ARG A 49 11.61 2.75 2.11
CA ARG A 49 12.53 3.86 2.39
C ARG A 49 13.27 4.32 1.14
N ALA A 50 13.87 3.39 0.40
CA ALA A 50 14.62 3.72 -0.81
C ALA A 50 13.71 4.33 -1.88
N ALA A 51 12.51 3.78 -2.06
CA ALA A 51 11.53 4.27 -3.02
C ALA A 51 11.05 5.69 -2.69
N ILE A 52 10.67 5.97 -1.43
CA ILE A 52 10.28 7.32 -1.00
C ILE A 52 11.37 8.34 -1.34
N VAL A 53 12.62 8.05 -0.96
CA VAL A 53 13.77 8.95 -1.20
C VAL A 53 14.04 9.12 -2.70
N ASN A 54 14.04 8.03 -3.46
CA ASN A 54 14.33 8.06 -4.90
C ASN A 54 13.15 8.57 -5.76
N SER A 55 11.96 8.69 -5.17
CA SER A 55 10.82 9.43 -5.73
C SER A 55 10.83 10.92 -5.39
N GLY A 56 11.82 11.41 -4.62
CA GLY A 56 11.99 12.83 -4.29
C GLY A 56 11.27 13.28 -3.02
N PHE A 57 10.80 12.35 -2.20
CA PHE A 57 10.19 12.62 -0.90
C PHE A 57 11.16 12.36 0.25
N ASP A 58 10.86 12.89 1.43
CA ASP A 58 11.63 12.66 2.64
C ASP A 58 11.15 11.40 3.37
N PHE A 59 12.08 10.53 3.78
CA PHE A 59 11.74 9.44 4.70
C PHE A 59 11.92 9.90 6.16
N PRO A 60 10.87 9.88 7.01
CA PRO A 60 10.96 10.39 8.38
C PRO A 60 12.01 9.64 9.22
N LEU A 61 12.98 10.38 9.77
CA LEU A 61 14.01 9.84 10.66
C LEU A 61 13.54 9.83 12.12
N THR A 62 12.41 9.18 12.38
CA THR A 62 11.79 9.09 13.71
C THR A 62 11.28 7.66 13.96
N ARG A 63 10.56 7.43 15.05
CA ARG A 63 9.91 6.13 15.29
C ARG A 63 8.67 6.00 14.40
N ILE A 64 8.60 4.92 13.64
CA ILE A 64 7.49 4.57 12.76
C ILE A 64 6.99 3.18 13.13
N THR A 65 5.69 3.06 13.36
CA THR A 65 5.00 1.77 13.49
C THR A 65 4.07 1.59 12.30
N ALA A 66 4.23 0.49 11.59
CA ALA A 66 3.35 0.06 10.52
C ALA A 66 2.53 -1.16 11.00
N SER A 67 1.21 -1.03 10.98
CA SER A 67 0.27 -2.07 11.37
C SER A 67 -0.54 -2.53 10.16
N LEU A 68 -0.58 -3.85 9.95
CA LEU A 68 -1.34 -4.49 8.88
C LEU A 68 -2.51 -5.29 9.49
N ALA A 69 -3.74 -4.81 9.30
CA ALA A 69 -4.95 -5.48 9.79
C ALA A 69 -5.72 -6.16 8.65
N PRO A 70 -6.37 -7.32 8.85
CA PRO A 70 -6.63 -7.96 10.13
C PRO A 70 -5.46 -8.84 10.62
N ALA A 71 -5.18 -8.85 11.92
CA ALA A 71 -3.92 -9.38 12.47
C ALA A 71 -3.78 -10.91 12.43
N ASP A 72 -4.88 -11.65 12.27
CA ASP A 72 -4.96 -13.10 12.11
C ASP A 72 -4.63 -13.58 10.69
N LEU A 73 -4.74 -12.69 9.71
CA LEU A 73 -4.31 -12.94 8.34
C LEU A 73 -2.79 -12.83 8.20
N ARG A 74 -2.16 -13.86 7.63
CA ARG A 74 -0.76 -13.79 7.19
C ARG A 74 -0.61 -12.84 6.00
N LYS A 75 0.32 -11.89 6.10
CA LYS A 75 0.66 -10.98 4.99
C LYS A 75 1.92 -11.53 4.34
N ALA A 76 1.78 -11.98 3.11
CA ALA A 76 2.85 -12.61 2.35
C ALA A 76 3.17 -11.82 1.08
N GLY A 77 4.46 -11.74 0.76
CA GLY A 77 4.94 -11.04 -0.43
C GLY A 77 4.96 -9.50 -0.35
N PRO A 78 5.58 -8.84 -1.32
CA PRO A 78 5.89 -7.40 -1.29
C PRO A 78 4.72 -6.45 -1.67
N GLY A 79 3.50 -6.96 -1.89
CA GLY A 79 2.37 -6.15 -2.38
C GLY A 79 1.83 -5.07 -1.46
N PHE A 80 2.41 -4.93 -0.26
CA PHE A 80 2.05 -3.90 0.72
C PHE A 80 2.92 -2.64 0.60
N ASP A 81 4.03 -2.69 -0.16
CA ASP A 81 5.03 -1.62 -0.22
C ASP A 81 4.41 -0.26 -0.58
N LEU A 82 3.60 -0.22 -1.66
CA LEU A 82 2.99 1.03 -2.14
C LEU A 82 2.03 1.64 -1.11
N ALA A 83 1.21 0.80 -0.45
CA ALA A 83 0.27 1.25 0.58
C ALA A 83 1.01 1.80 1.81
N ILE A 84 2.06 1.09 2.26
CA ILE A 84 2.92 1.53 3.37
C ILE A 84 3.57 2.88 3.03
N ALA A 85 4.12 3.03 1.82
CA ALA A 85 4.74 4.28 1.39
C ALA A 85 3.74 5.44 1.35
N ALA A 86 2.58 5.25 0.71
CA ALA A 86 1.52 6.25 0.66
C ALA A 86 1.06 6.67 2.06
N ALA A 87 0.91 5.72 2.98
CA ALA A 87 0.54 6.00 4.36
C ALA A 87 1.64 6.77 5.12
N ILE A 88 2.92 6.49 4.90
CA ILE A 88 4.05 7.25 5.47
C ILE A 88 4.06 8.68 4.95
N LEU A 89 3.92 8.88 3.64
CA LEU A 89 3.89 10.20 3.03
C LEU A 89 2.73 11.05 3.57
N ARG A 90 1.56 10.43 3.77
CA ARG A 90 0.41 11.07 4.41
C ARG A 90 0.65 11.36 5.90
N ALA A 91 1.16 10.41 6.67
CA ALA A 91 1.45 10.60 8.11
C ALA A 91 2.50 11.69 8.35
N SER A 92 3.45 11.84 7.43
CA SER A 92 4.49 12.87 7.44
C SER A 92 4.07 14.18 6.77
N LYS A 93 2.82 14.30 6.31
CA LYS A 93 2.23 15.49 5.69
C LYS A 93 2.91 15.94 4.39
N GLN A 94 3.53 15.02 3.68
CA GLN A 94 4.13 15.30 2.37
C GLN A 94 3.13 15.12 1.22
N VAL A 95 2.10 14.31 1.44
CA VAL A 95 0.96 14.17 0.55
C VAL A 95 -0.29 14.49 1.35
N GLU A 96 -1.00 15.53 0.93
CA GLU A 96 -2.24 15.99 1.56
C GLU A 96 -3.44 15.76 0.63
N GLY A 97 -4.62 15.55 1.21
CA GLY A 97 -5.89 15.45 0.49
C GLY A 97 -6.73 14.22 0.87
N PRO A 98 -8.07 14.31 0.74
CA PRO A 98 -8.97 13.18 0.97
C PRO A 98 -8.82 12.07 -0.08
N GLU A 99 -8.09 12.32 -1.17
CA GLU A 99 -8.01 11.44 -2.33
C GLU A 99 -7.45 10.06 -1.99
N LEU A 100 -6.48 9.95 -1.06
CA LEU A 100 -5.89 8.66 -0.67
C LEU A 100 -6.91 7.69 -0.04
N GLU A 101 -8.00 8.19 0.56
CA GLU A 101 -9.05 7.35 1.14
C GLU A 101 -9.96 6.74 0.07
N GLY A 102 -9.98 7.34 -1.13
CA GLY A 102 -10.74 6.88 -2.28
C GLY A 102 -10.06 5.76 -3.08
N TRP A 103 -8.83 5.37 -2.72
CA TRP A 103 -8.04 4.37 -3.47
C TRP A 103 -7.62 3.15 -2.63
N TRP A 104 -7.76 1.97 -3.22
CA TRP A 104 -6.97 0.78 -2.88
C TRP A 104 -5.61 0.86 -3.57
N PHE A 105 -4.52 0.60 -2.85
CA PHE A 105 -3.16 0.64 -3.41
C PHE A 105 -2.69 -0.77 -3.76
N ALA A 106 -2.28 -0.98 -5.01
CA ALA A 106 -1.81 -2.27 -5.53
C ALA A 106 -0.50 -2.11 -6.32
N GLY A 107 0.63 -2.28 -5.66
CA GLY A 107 1.94 -2.29 -6.31
C GLY A 107 3.07 -2.61 -5.36
N GLU A 108 4.15 -3.14 -5.92
CA GLU A 108 5.42 -3.30 -5.23
C GLU A 108 6.30 -2.09 -5.50
N LEU A 109 7.22 -1.78 -4.57
CA LEU A 109 8.18 -0.70 -4.79
C LEU A 109 9.57 -1.27 -5.05
N ALA A 110 10.18 -0.78 -6.11
CA ALA A 110 11.60 -0.99 -6.36
C ALA A 110 12.44 0.04 -5.61
N LEU A 111 13.72 -0.29 -5.39
CA LEU A 111 14.66 0.61 -4.72
C LEU A 111 14.82 1.95 -5.44
N ASP A 112 14.62 2.02 -6.76
CA ASP A 112 14.72 3.25 -7.57
C ASP A 112 13.45 4.12 -7.56
N GLY A 113 12.46 3.75 -6.76
CA GLY A 113 11.16 4.41 -6.69
C GLY A 113 10.15 3.92 -7.73
N SER A 114 10.51 3.02 -8.64
CA SER A 114 9.54 2.52 -9.61
C SER A 114 8.47 1.64 -8.96
N VAL A 115 7.22 1.79 -9.42
CA VAL A 115 6.09 0.95 -9.00
C VAL A 115 6.00 -0.26 -9.92
N ARG A 116 6.23 -1.45 -9.37
CA ARG A 116 6.18 -2.72 -10.09
C ARG A 116 4.83 -3.40 -9.93
N GLY A 117 4.50 -4.19 -10.94
CA GLY A 117 3.25 -4.91 -10.98
C GLY A 117 3.17 -6.03 -9.95
N LEU A 118 1.93 -6.41 -9.64
CA LEU A 118 1.57 -7.50 -8.75
C LEU A 118 0.85 -8.61 -9.52
N SER A 119 0.94 -9.83 -9.00
CA SER A 119 0.03 -10.90 -9.38
C SER A 119 -1.30 -10.75 -8.64
N GLY A 120 -2.41 -11.11 -9.29
CA GLY A 120 -3.74 -11.11 -8.67
C GLY A 120 -4.44 -9.75 -8.68
N VAL A 121 -3.98 -8.78 -9.49
CA VAL A 121 -4.62 -7.47 -9.57
C VAL A 121 -6.04 -7.55 -10.14
N LEU A 122 -6.35 -8.53 -10.99
CA LEU A 122 -7.73 -8.78 -11.41
C LEU A 122 -8.65 -9.06 -10.21
N ALA A 123 -8.25 -9.97 -9.32
CA ALA A 123 -9.02 -10.29 -8.11
C ALA A 123 -9.15 -9.08 -7.18
N MET A 124 -8.08 -8.29 -7.04
CA MET A 124 -8.12 -7.02 -6.29
C MET A 124 -9.11 -6.04 -6.88
N ALA A 125 -9.12 -5.88 -8.21
CA ALA A 125 -10.04 -5.00 -8.92
C ALA A 125 -11.49 -5.48 -8.77
N GLU A 126 -11.75 -6.79 -8.88
CA GLU A 126 -13.09 -7.35 -8.67
C GLU A 126 -13.60 -7.10 -7.24
N ARG A 127 -12.75 -7.27 -6.21
CA ARG A 127 -13.13 -6.96 -4.83
C ARG A 127 -13.33 -5.47 -4.61
N ALA A 128 -12.50 -4.63 -5.21
CA ALA A 128 -12.63 -3.18 -5.14
C ALA A 128 -13.91 -2.69 -5.82
N ALA A 129 -14.35 -3.31 -6.93
CA ALA A 129 -15.61 -2.98 -7.58
C ALA A 129 -16.84 -3.38 -6.75
N ARG A 130 -16.67 -4.30 -5.80
CA ARG A 130 -17.70 -4.71 -4.81
C ARG A 130 -17.54 -3.97 -3.47
N ALA A 131 -16.94 -2.78 -3.50
CA ALA A 131 -16.70 -1.98 -2.31
C ALA A 131 -17.99 -1.71 -1.51
N GLU A 132 -17.92 -1.87 -0.20
CA GLU A 132 -19.00 -1.55 0.72
C GLU A 132 -19.03 -0.04 1.06
N PRO A 133 -20.14 0.52 1.58
CA PRO A 133 -20.17 1.91 2.04
C PRO A 133 -19.02 2.23 3.01
N GLY A 134 -18.20 3.22 2.68
CA GLY A 134 -17.01 3.58 3.45
C GLY A 134 -15.72 2.90 3.00
N GLU A 135 -15.77 2.05 1.97
CA GLU A 135 -14.60 1.53 1.26
C GLU A 135 -14.17 2.41 0.07
N PRO A 136 -12.88 2.37 -0.33
CA PRO A 136 -12.39 3.04 -1.51
C PRO A 136 -13.14 2.59 -2.77
N SER A 137 -13.42 3.54 -3.66
CA SER A 137 -14.17 3.32 -4.92
C SER A 137 -13.28 3.25 -6.16
N GLY A 138 -11.96 3.24 -5.98
CA GLY A 138 -11.00 3.05 -7.06
C GLY A 138 -9.78 2.24 -6.62
N ILE A 139 -9.00 1.79 -7.60
CA ILE A 139 -7.72 1.11 -7.40
C ILE A 139 -6.59 1.90 -8.06
N ALA A 140 -5.57 2.25 -7.27
CA ALA A 140 -4.32 2.82 -7.73
C ALA A 140 -3.30 1.68 -7.85
N ALA A 141 -3.08 1.24 -9.09
CA ALA A 141 -2.27 0.08 -9.40
C ALA A 141 -0.99 0.46 -10.15
N ALA A 142 0.01 -0.41 -10.14
CA ALA A 142 1.15 -0.29 -11.03
C ALA A 142 0.69 -0.16 -12.48
N ALA A 143 1.36 0.70 -13.27
CA ALA A 143 1.01 0.91 -14.68
C ALA A 143 1.05 -0.39 -15.50
N ALA A 144 1.91 -1.34 -15.11
CA ALA A 144 1.97 -2.67 -15.74
C ALA A 144 0.70 -3.50 -15.56
N ASN A 145 -0.08 -3.29 -14.48
CA ASN A 145 -1.35 -3.98 -14.24
C ASN A 145 -2.58 -3.21 -14.72
N PHE A 146 -2.40 -2.05 -15.37
CA PHE A 146 -3.54 -1.23 -15.80
C PHE A 146 -4.51 -2.00 -16.70
N GLY A 147 -3.98 -2.81 -17.63
CA GLY A 147 -4.81 -3.64 -18.51
C GLY A 147 -5.60 -4.71 -17.78
N GLU A 148 -5.00 -5.36 -16.78
CA GLU A 148 -5.64 -6.39 -15.97
C GLU A 148 -6.74 -5.79 -15.06
N ALA A 149 -6.44 -4.70 -14.36
CA ALA A 149 -7.43 -3.98 -13.55
C ALA A 149 -8.60 -3.47 -14.42
N GLY A 150 -8.31 -3.03 -15.65
CA GLY A 150 -9.27 -2.48 -16.61
C GLY A 150 -10.30 -3.48 -17.13
N LEU A 151 -10.13 -4.78 -16.87
CA LEU A 151 -11.14 -5.79 -17.20
C LEU A 151 -12.40 -5.67 -16.34
N VAL A 152 -12.31 -5.01 -15.17
CA VAL A 152 -13.43 -4.80 -14.25
C VAL A 152 -14.13 -3.47 -14.57
N GLY A 153 -15.32 -3.56 -15.16
CA GLY A 153 -16.10 -2.39 -15.56
C GLY A 153 -16.57 -1.55 -14.37
N GLY A 154 -16.62 -0.23 -14.55
CA GLY A 154 -17.16 0.72 -13.57
C GLY A 154 -16.23 1.06 -12.40
N LEU A 155 -15.05 0.43 -12.31
CA LEU A 155 -14.03 0.76 -11.31
C LEU A 155 -13.16 1.93 -11.78
N ARG A 156 -12.93 2.92 -10.91
CA ARG A 156 -11.91 3.94 -11.15
C ARG A 156 -10.53 3.34 -11.02
N ILE A 157 -9.67 3.54 -12.01
CA ILE A 157 -8.31 2.98 -12.01
C ILE A 157 -7.29 4.11 -12.23
N ALA A 158 -6.30 4.19 -11.34
CA ALA A 158 -5.13 5.06 -11.50
C ALA A 158 -3.89 4.20 -11.77
N ALA A 159 -3.12 4.58 -12.79
CA ALA A 159 -1.87 3.91 -13.16
C ALA A 159 -0.67 4.65 -12.55
N LEU A 160 0.08 3.99 -11.67
CA LEU A 160 1.24 4.54 -10.99
C LEU A 160 2.55 3.98 -11.58
N ARG A 161 3.56 4.85 -11.69
CA ARG A 161 4.88 4.49 -12.22
C ARG A 161 6.01 4.78 -11.23
N ARG A 162 5.85 5.78 -10.38
CA ARG A 162 6.80 6.25 -9.36
C ARG A 162 6.06 7.02 -8.27
#